data_AF-A0AAJ1NF44-F1
#
_entry.id   AF-A0AAJ1NF44-F1
#
_cell.length_a   1.000
_cell.length_b   1.000
_cell.length_c   1.000
_cell.angle_alpha   90.00
_cell.angle_beta   90.00
_cell.angle_gamma   90.00
#
_symmetry.space_group_name_H-M   'P 1'
#
loop_
_entity.id
_entity.type
_entity.pdbx_description
1 polymer ?
#
loop_
_entity_poly.entity_id
_entity_poly.type
_entity_poly.pdbx_seq_one_letter_code
_entity_poly.pdbx_strand_id
1 'polypeptide(L)'
;MNYIDSFQCYLQEEGKRHRTIQEYVASIVALEKWVVESTGENFNPDFLTSRVLHEWLSFVQTVEKLAPATINKRGVAIKVYWSYLVQTPRWLIHL
;
A
#
# COMPACT_ATOMS: atom_id res chain seq x y z
N MET A 1 -8.24 3.28 13.01
CA MET A 1 -6.98 4.00 12.78
C MET A 1 -6.65 3.90 11.30
N ASN A 2 -6.13 4.96 10.70
CA ASN A 2 -5.88 4.99 9.28
C ASN A 2 -4.39 4.69 9.03
N TYR A 3 -4.04 3.45 8.67
CA TYR A 3 -2.66 3.05 8.38
C TYR A 3 -2.01 3.95 7.31
N ILE A 4 -2.83 4.57 6.46
CA ILE A 4 -2.43 5.55 5.46
C ILE A 4 -1.83 6.82 6.10
N ASP A 5 -2.42 7.33 7.18
CA ASP A 5 -1.94 8.57 7.82
C ASP A 5 -0.58 8.34 8.47
N SER A 6 -0.41 7.21 9.17
CA SER A 6 0.89 6.81 9.75
C SER A 6 1.93 6.55 8.67
N PHE A 7 1.54 5.92 7.55
CA PHE A 7 2.44 5.72 6.42
C PHE A 7 2.84 7.05 5.75
N GLN A 8 1.91 8.00 5.64
CA GLN A 8 2.20 9.33 5.13
C GLN A 8 3.22 10.04 6.02
N CYS A 9 3.06 9.99 7.34
CA CYS A 9 4.02 10.54 8.31
C CYS A 9 5.41 9.92 8.14
N TYR A 10 5.48 8.58 8.08
CA TYR A 10 6.72 7.85 7.80
C TYR A 10 7.41 8.32 6.52
N LEU A 11 6.67 8.52 5.42
CA LEU A 11 7.27 9.00 4.17
C LEU A 11 7.77 10.45 4.26
N GLN A 12 7.14 11.29 5.08
CA GLN A 12 7.60 12.66 5.36
C GLN A 12 8.91 12.64 6.15
N GLU A 13 9.00 11.80 7.18
CA GLU A 13 10.21 11.62 8.00
C GLU A 13 11.38 11.07 7.17
N GLU A 14 11.11 10.14 6.24
CA GLU A 14 12.06 9.63 5.25
C GLU A 14 12.46 10.66 4.18
N GLY A 15 11.98 11.91 4.27
CA GLY A 15 12.34 13.01 3.38
C GLY A 15 11.83 12.86 1.96
N LYS A 16 10.78 12.05 1.72
CA LYS A 16 10.21 11.92 0.37
C LYS A 16 9.58 13.23 -0.08
N ARG A 17 9.67 13.53 -1.37
CA ARG A 17 9.03 14.72 -1.96
C ARG A 17 7.51 14.57 -1.90
N HIS A 18 6.80 15.68 -1.71
CA HIS A 18 5.33 15.71 -1.61
C HIS A 18 4.61 14.92 -2.72
N ARG A 19 5.03 15.08 -3.97
CA ARG A 19 4.44 14.33 -5.10
C ARG A 19 4.64 12.82 -4.97
N THR A 20 5.81 12.37 -4.52
CA THR A 20 6.08 10.95 -4.31
C THR A 20 5.22 10.40 -3.17
N ILE A 21 5.03 11.19 -2.10
CA ILE A 21 4.16 10.82 -0.98
C ILE A 21 2.73 10.61 -1.48
N GLN A 22 2.18 11.58 -2.23
CA GLN A 22 0.83 11.46 -2.80
C GLN A 22 0.69 10.24 -3.70
N GLU A 23 1.68 9.97 -4.57
CA GLU A 23 1.66 8.81 -5.46
C GLU A 23 1.72 7.48 -4.68
N TYR A 24 2.50 7.41 -3.60
CA TYR A 24 2.58 6.21 -2.77
C TYR A 24 1.30 6.00 -1.96
N VAL A 25 0.80 7.04 -1.29
CA VAL A 25 -0.46 7.00 -0.54
C VAL A 25 -1.62 6.56 -1.43
N ALA A 26 -1.78 7.16 -2.61
CA ALA A 26 -2.84 6.79 -3.55
C ALA A 26 -2.74 5.32 -4.00
N SER A 27 -1.51 4.80 -4.16
CA SER A 27 -1.29 3.39 -4.49
C SER A 27 -1.73 2.46 -3.36
N ILE A 28 -1.43 2.81 -2.11
CA ILE A 28 -1.81 1.98 -0.95
C ILE A 28 -3.31 2.06 -0.70
N VAL A 29 -3.94 3.23 -0.82
CA VAL A 29 -5.41 3.36 -0.74
C VAL A 29 -6.11 2.45 -1.77
N ALA A 30 -5.59 2.38 -2.99
CA ALA A 30 -6.13 1.49 -4.02
C ALA A 30 -5.97 0.01 -3.67
N LEU A 31 -4.85 -0.37 -3.05
CA LEU A 31 -4.63 -1.74 -2.55
C LEU A 31 -5.59 -2.06 -1.40
N GLU A 32 -5.70 -1.20 -0.39
CA GLU A 32 -6.58 -1.43 0.78
C GLU A 32 -8.03 -1.59 0.33
N LYS A 33 -8.48 -0.71 -0.58
CA LYS A 33 -9.82 -0.82 -1.18
C LYS A 33 -10.02 -2.16 -1.87
N TRP A 34 -9.08 -2.58 -2.71
CA TRP A 34 -9.19 -3.86 -3.42
C TRP A 34 -9.20 -5.06 -2.46
N VAL A 35 -8.40 -5.04 -1.40
CA VAL A 35 -8.39 -6.09 -0.37
C VAL A 35 -9.75 -6.18 0.31
N VAL A 36 -10.31 -5.05 0.76
CA VAL A 36 -11.65 -4.98 1.39
C VAL A 36 -12.73 -5.51 0.44
N GLU A 37 -12.69 -5.11 -0.83
CA GLU A 37 -13.65 -5.56 -1.84
C GLU A 37 -13.50 -7.07 -2.16
N SER A 38 -12.29 -7.62 -2.06
CA SER A 38 -12.00 -9.03 -2.37
C SER A 38 -12.30 -9.98 -1.21
N THR A 39 -12.13 -9.53 0.04
CA THR A 39 -12.37 -10.36 1.23
C THR A 39 -13.75 -10.13 1.85
N GLY A 40 -14.35 -8.95 1.65
CA GLY A 40 -15.55 -8.51 2.36
C GLY A 40 -15.29 -8.12 3.82
N GLU A 41 -14.02 -8.09 4.24
CA GLU A 41 -13.61 -7.76 5.60
C GLU A 41 -12.98 -6.36 5.67
N ASN A 42 -12.98 -5.76 6.86
CA ASN A 42 -12.23 -4.53 7.08
C ASN A 42 -10.73 -4.75 6.84
N PHE A 43 -10.04 -3.72 6.34
CA PHE A 43 -8.62 -3.85 6.05
C PHE A 43 -7.82 -4.18 7.33
N ASN A 44 -7.05 -5.26 7.25
CA ASN A 44 -6.04 -5.64 8.22
C ASN A 44 -4.71 -5.84 7.47
N PRO A 45 -3.62 -5.15 7.85
CA PRO A 45 -2.32 -5.33 7.20
C PRO A 45 -1.80 -6.77 7.26
N ASP A 46 -2.25 -7.59 8.21
CA ASP A 46 -1.86 -9.00 8.31
C ASP A 46 -2.40 -9.84 7.13
N PHE A 47 -3.38 -9.33 6.39
CA PHE A 47 -3.84 -9.93 5.13
C PHE A 47 -2.86 -9.69 3.97
N LEU A 48 -2.00 -8.68 4.08
CA LEU A 48 -0.98 -8.45 3.07
C LEU A 48 0.07 -9.57 3.19
N THR A 49 -0.05 -10.53 2.31
CA THR A 49 0.97 -11.57 2.06
C THR A 49 1.58 -11.35 0.69
N SER A 50 2.74 -11.94 0.42
CA SER A 50 3.34 -11.92 -0.92
C SER A 50 2.33 -12.35 -1.99
N ARG A 51 1.54 -13.40 -1.70
CA ARG A 51 0.47 -13.88 -2.59
C ARG A 51 -0.57 -12.81 -2.89
N VAL A 52 -1.13 -12.17 -1.87
CA VAL A 52 -2.15 -11.11 -2.03
C VAL A 52 -1.62 -9.93 -2.85
N LEU A 53 -0.35 -9.55 -2.63
CA LEU A 53 0.29 -8.48 -3.42
C LEU A 53 0.48 -8.86 -4.89
N HIS A 54 0.84 -10.11 -5.17
CA HIS A 54 0.92 -10.63 -6.54
C HIS A 54 -0.45 -10.71 -7.22
N GLU A 55 -1.47 -11.16 -6.49
CA GLU A 55 -2.85 -11.19 -6.97
C GLU A 55 -3.36 -9.78 -7.29
N TRP A 56 -3.09 -8.80 -6.43
CA TRP A 56 -3.44 -7.40 -6.71
C TRP A 56 -2.73 -6.88 -7.96
N LEU A 57 -1.41 -7.04 -8.08
CA LEU A 57 -0.69 -6.57 -9.28
C LEU A 57 -1.22 -7.23 -10.57
N SER A 58 -1.59 -8.51 -10.51
CA SER A 58 -2.24 -9.21 -11.61
C SER A 58 -3.61 -8.60 -11.94
N PHE A 59 -4.44 -8.31 -10.94
CA PHE A 59 -5.73 -7.64 -11.11
C PHE A 59 -5.58 -6.26 -11.78
N VAL A 60 -4.65 -5.44 -11.29
CA VAL A 60 -4.38 -4.11 -11.85
C VAL A 60 -3.92 -4.20 -13.32
N GLN A 61 -3.17 -5.24 -13.67
CA GLN A 61 -2.70 -5.47 -15.03
C GLN A 61 -3.82 -5.99 -15.96
N THR A 62 -4.60 -6.96 -15.49
CA THR A 62 -5.50 -7.74 -16.36
C THR A 62 -6.93 -7.20 -16.38
N VAL A 63 -7.40 -6.68 -15.25
CA VAL A 63 -8.76 -6.15 -15.07
C VAL A 63 -8.77 -4.64 -15.25
N GLU A 64 -7.96 -3.90 -14.48
CA GLU A 64 -7.88 -2.43 -14.63
C GLU A 64 -7.10 -1.98 -15.87
N LYS A 65 -6.30 -2.88 -16.46
CA LYS A 65 -5.51 -2.65 -17.69
C LYS A 65 -4.64 -1.39 -17.61
N LEU A 66 -4.05 -1.13 -16.44
CA LEU A 66 -3.20 0.05 -16.27
C LEU A 66 -1.93 -0.06 -17.10
N ALA A 67 -1.39 1.09 -17.50
CA ALA A 67 -0.13 1.16 -18.22
C ALA A 67 1.03 0.56 -17.38
N PRO A 68 2.03 -0.08 -18.01
CA PRO A 68 3.17 -0.68 -17.31
C PRO A 68 3.90 0.28 -16.36
N ALA A 69 4.02 1.55 -16.73
CA ALA A 69 4.61 2.58 -15.88
C ALA A 69 3.83 2.78 -14.58
N THR A 70 2.51 2.71 -14.61
CA THR A 70 1.64 2.84 -13.43
C THR A 70 1.72 1.59 -12.55
N ILE A 71 1.74 0.40 -13.15
CA ILE A 71 1.93 -0.87 -12.43
C ILE A 71 3.28 -0.87 -11.70
N ASN A 72 4.35 -0.46 -12.38
CA ASN A 72 5.67 -0.34 -11.76
C ASN A 72 5.68 0.63 -10.58
N LYS A 73 5.03 1.80 -10.71
CA LYS A 73 4.88 2.75 -9.61
C LYS A 73 4.13 2.15 -8.41
N ARG A 74 3.01 1.45 -8.65
CA ARG A 74 2.28 0.72 -7.59
C ARG A 74 3.17 -0.33 -6.94
N GLY A 75 3.89 -1.13 -7.71
CA GLY A 75 4.83 -2.13 -7.20
C GLY A 75 5.93 -1.54 -6.31
N VAL A 76 6.47 -0.37 -6.65
CA VAL A 76 7.43 0.34 -5.80
C VAL A 76 6.77 0.83 -4.50
N ALA A 77 5.59 1.44 -4.58
CA ALA A 77 4.86 1.89 -3.40
C ALA A 77 4.56 0.74 -2.42
N ILE A 78 4.14 -0.42 -2.93
CA ILE A 78 3.93 -1.64 -2.13
C ILE A 78 5.19 -2.04 -1.38
N LYS A 79 6.35 -2.09 -2.05
CA LYS A 79 7.61 -2.50 -1.42
C LYS A 79 7.97 -1.57 -0.27
N VAL A 80 7.78 -0.28 -0.46
CA VAL A 80 8.04 0.73 0.58
C VAL A 80 7.05 0.58 1.74
N TYR A 81 5.76 0.37 1.45
CA TYR A 81 4.74 0.15 2.48
C TYR A 81 4.99 -1.14 3.27
N TRP A 82 5.37 -2.22 2.60
CA TRP A 82 5.75 -3.48 3.25
C TRP A 82 6.93 -3.28 4.20
N SER A 83 7.98 -2.58 3.73
CA SER A 83 9.13 -2.25 4.58
C SER A 83 8.72 -1.43 5.80
N TYR A 84 7.82 -0.46 5.63
CA TYR A 84 7.25 0.31 6.74
C TYR A 84 6.52 -0.59 7.75
N LEU A 85 5.64 -1.49 7.28
CA LEU A 85 4.88 -2.37 8.15
C LEU A 85 5.76 -3.35 8.94
N VAL A 86 6.86 -3.82 8.36
CA VAL A 86 7.82 -4.73 9.01
C VAL A 86 8.70 -4.00 10.01
N GLN A 87 9.15 -2.79 9.68
CA GLN A 87 10.04 -2.00 10.55
C GLN A 87 9.31 -1.34 11.71
N THR A 88 8.00 -1.11 11.59
CA THR A 88 7.22 -0.41 12.61
C THR A 88 6.58 -1.43 13.56
N PRO A 89 6.99 -1.49 14.83
CA PRO A 89 6.35 -2.33 15.83
C PRO A 89 4.84 -2.13 15.85
N ARG A 90 4.07 -3.23 15.86
CA ARG A 90 2.61 -3.18 15.72
C ARG A 90 1.95 -2.27 16.78
N TRP A 91 2.50 -2.22 18.00
CA TRP A 91 2.03 -1.36 19.09
C TRP A 91 2.31 0.14 18.91
N LEU A 92 3.31 0.53 18.10
CA LEU A 92 3.54 1.94 17.75
C LEU A 92 2.52 2.46 16.73
N ILE A 93 1.81 1.56 16.04
CA ILE A 93 0.76 1.90 15.08
C ILE A 93 -0.61 2.02 15.78
N HIS A 94 -0.68 1.69 17.09
CA HIS A 94 -1.90 1.71 17.90
C HIS A 94 -1.97 2.88 18.91
N LEU A 95 -0.93 3.73 18.97
CA LEU A 95 -0.84 4.95 19.78
C LEU A 95 -1.10 6.18 18.91
#